data_AF-A0A2T2V9E8-F1
#
_entry.id   AF-A0A2T2V9E8-F1
#
_cell.length_a   1.000
_cell.length_b   1.000
_cell.length_c   1.000
_cell.angle_alpha   90.00
_cell.angle_beta   90.00
_cell.angle_gamma   90.00
#
_symmetry.space_group_name_H-M   'P 1'
#
loop_
_entity.id
_entity.type
_entity.pdbx_description
1 polymer ?
#
loop_
_entity_poly.entity_id
_entity_poly.type
_entity_poly.pdbx_seq_one_letter_code
_entity_poly.pdbx_strand_id
1 'polypeptide(L)'
;MLRARPLFRSKIDAKTNGACFFLLAVALLLAAPAAQAQEVQVAFDEAGEVTVIDAELRERLGLFPEVEGFEEARLFRQGEGAYELVIRYAEGGRSLREQRALSAEEVEALRRRVRRARGAGGAPPDRRTRLEDGRYRFLAATTLLGATEGTLFAVA
;
A
#
# COMPACT_ATOMS: atom_id res chain seq x y z
N MET A 1 69.59 -8.40 39.28
CA MET A 1 69.63 -7.20 38.42
C MET A 1 68.48 -7.27 37.42
N LEU A 2 67.62 -6.23 37.40
CA LEU A 2 66.70 -5.79 36.32
C LEU A 2 65.65 -6.81 35.79
N ARG A 3 64.38 -6.50 35.54
CA ARG A 3 63.67 -5.23 35.33
C ARG A 3 62.17 -5.52 35.46
N ALA A 4 61.47 -4.80 36.33
CA ALA A 4 60.01 -4.71 36.27
C ALA A 4 59.60 -4.02 34.94
N ARG A 5 58.62 -4.56 34.22
CA ARG A 5 57.95 -3.87 33.11
C ARG A 5 56.53 -3.49 33.55
N PRO A 6 56.11 -2.23 33.34
CA PRO A 6 54.87 -1.73 33.91
C PRO A 6 53.65 -2.20 33.12
N LEU A 7 52.56 -2.37 33.88
CA LEU A 7 51.18 -2.53 33.44
C LEU A 7 50.84 -1.53 32.33
N PHE A 8 50.46 -2.06 31.17
CA PHE A 8 49.87 -1.28 30.08
C PHE A 8 48.45 -0.86 30.51
N ARG A 9 48.37 0.23 31.26
CA ARG A 9 47.11 0.85 31.66
C ARG A 9 46.58 1.62 30.45
N SER A 10 45.79 0.93 29.62
CA SER A 10 45.00 1.55 28.55
C SER A 10 44.05 2.55 29.20
N LYS A 11 44.41 3.84 29.14
CA LYS A 11 43.46 4.93 29.39
C LYS A 11 42.49 4.92 28.22
N ILE A 12 41.33 4.32 28.43
CA ILE A 12 40.16 4.56 27.58
C ILE A 12 39.76 6.02 27.86
N ASP A 13 40.25 6.93 27.02
CA ASP A 13 39.88 8.35 27.07
C ASP A 13 38.36 8.47 26.87
N ALA A 14 37.65 8.89 27.92
CA ALA A 14 36.20 9.09 27.94
C ALA A 14 35.70 10.07 26.85
N LYS A 15 36.61 10.84 26.23
CA LYS A 15 36.34 11.77 25.14
C LYS A 15 35.95 11.07 23.82
N THR A 16 36.45 9.86 23.58
CA THR A 16 36.17 9.08 22.35
C THR A 16 34.76 8.47 22.36
N ASN A 17 34.21 8.21 23.55
CA ASN A 17 32.88 7.63 23.72
C ASN A 17 31.77 8.62 23.36
N GLY A 18 31.97 9.91 23.66
CA GLY A 18 31.01 10.97 23.31
C GLY A 18 30.91 11.21 21.80
N ALA A 19 32.03 11.14 21.07
CA ALA A 19 32.04 11.29 19.62
C ALA A 19 31.37 10.11 18.90
N CYS A 20 31.58 8.88 19.39
CA CYS A 20 30.88 7.71 18.87
C CYS A 20 29.38 7.75 19.17
N PHE A 21 28.99 8.18 20.38
CA PHE A 21 27.58 8.36 20.73
C PHE A 21 26.90 9.43 19.87
N PHE A 22 27.62 10.53 19.59
CA PHE A 22 27.13 11.61 18.75
C PHE A 22 26.97 11.17 17.29
N LEU A 23 27.96 10.45 16.74
CA LEU A 23 27.86 9.88 15.39
C LEU A 23 26.76 8.82 15.28
N LEU A 24 26.59 7.99 16.30
CA LEU A 24 25.50 7.00 16.37
C LEU A 24 24.13 7.69 16.42
N ALA A 25 23.99 8.76 17.21
CA ALA A 25 22.76 9.54 17.29
C ALA A 25 22.43 10.24 15.96
N VAL A 26 23.43 10.80 15.28
CA VAL A 26 23.26 11.42 13.96
C VAL A 26 22.90 10.36 12.90
N ALA A 27 23.52 9.18 12.93
CA ALA A 27 23.20 8.09 12.03
C ALA A 27 21.77 7.55 12.25
N LEU A 28 21.32 7.45 13.51
CA LEU A 28 19.95 7.06 13.84
C LEU A 28 18.92 8.11 13.38
N LEU A 29 19.26 9.40 13.47
CA LEU A 29 18.39 10.48 13.00
C LEU A 29 18.26 10.50 11.47
N LEU A 30 19.35 10.19 10.76
CA LEU A 30 19.37 10.05 9.29
C LEU A 30 18.69 8.76 8.80
N ALA A 31 18.64 7.73 9.64
CA ALA A 31 17.95 6.46 9.34
C ALA A 31 16.46 6.48 9.71
N ALA A 32 15.92 7.62 10.14
CA ALA A 32 14.49 7.76 10.38
C ALA A 32 13.75 7.40 9.07
N PRO A 33 12.91 6.35 9.05
CA PRO A 33 12.16 6.01 7.86
C PRO A 33 11.28 7.21 7.53
N ALA A 34 11.45 7.77 6.32
CA ALA A 34 10.49 8.73 5.79
C ALA A 34 9.12 8.07 5.88
N ALA A 35 8.22 8.65 6.69
CA ALA A 35 6.87 8.17 6.84
C ALA A 35 6.22 8.19 5.47
N GLN A 36 6.25 7.06 4.77
CA GLN A 36 5.57 6.92 3.50
C GLN A 36 4.09 6.94 3.84
N ALA A 37 3.40 7.99 3.42
CA ALA A 37 1.95 8.05 3.49
C ALA A 37 1.41 6.87 2.68
N GLN A 38 0.98 5.84 3.39
CA GLN A 38 0.52 4.61 2.77
C GLN A 38 -0.88 4.86 2.23
N GLU A 39 -1.05 4.74 0.92
CA GLU A 39 -2.36 4.86 0.29
C GLU A 39 -3.22 3.68 0.73
N VAL A 40 -4.33 3.97 1.41
CA VAL A 40 -5.26 2.94 1.89
C VAL A 40 -6.52 2.97 1.05
N GLN A 41 -6.87 1.85 0.42
CA GLN A 41 -8.15 1.73 -0.26
C GLN A 41 -9.29 1.81 0.78
N VAL A 42 -10.27 2.68 0.52
CA VAL A 42 -11.42 2.91 1.38
C VAL A 42 -12.72 2.61 0.64
N ALA A 43 -13.77 2.30 1.41
CA ALA A 43 -15.07 1.99 0.84
C ALA A 43 -15.84 3.24 0.37
N PHE A 44 -16.64 3.03 -0.66
CA PHE A 44 -17.63 3.95 -1.23
C PHE A 44 -18.91 4.04 -0.39
N ASP A 45 -19.02 3.27 0.69
CA ASP A 45 -20.09 3.33 1.68
C ASP A 45 -19.53 3.29 3.12
N GLU A 46 -20.34 3.75 4.07
CA GLU A 46 -19.98 3.71 5.50
C GLU A 46 -19.99 2.29 6.07
N ALA A 47 -20.79 1.39 5.47
CA ALA A 47 -20.89 0.00 5.89
C ALA A 47 -19.68 -0.84 5.47
N GLY A 48 -18.82 -0.32 4.58
CA GLY A 48 -17.66 -1.06 4.08
C GLY A 48 -18.03 -2.21 3.14
N GLU A 49 -19.19 -2.16 2.49
CA GLU A 49 -19.65 -3.21 1.58
C GLU A 49 -19.20 -2.96 0.14
N VAL A 50 -19.07 -1.69 -0.27
CA VAL A 50 -18.64 -1.33 -1.63
C VAL A 50 -17.23 -0.78 -1.60
N THR A 51 -16.24 -1.62 -1.90
CA THR A 51 -14.83 -1.21 -1.99
C THR A 51 -14.37 -0.96 -3.43
N VAL A 52 -15.07 -1.54 -4.40
CA VAL A 52 -14.84 -1.40 -5.83
C VAL A 52 -16.20 -1.22 -6.51
N ILE A 53 -16.26 -0.32 -7.49
CA ILE A 53 -17.41 -0.19 -8.39
C ILE A 53 -16.98 -0.74 -9.74
N ASP A 54 -17.50 -1.89 -10.13
CA ASP A 54 -17.28 -2.48 -11.46
C ASP A 54 -18.33 -1.99 -12.47
N ALA A 55 -18.20 -2.41 -13.73
CA ALA A 55 -19.13 -2.01 -14.79
C ALA A 55 -20.59 -2.41 -14.47
N GLU A 56 -20.84 -3.58 -13.89
CA GLU A 56 -22.20 -4.02 -13.56
C GLU A 56 -22.82 -3.13 -12.47
N LEU A 57 -22.06 -2.89 -11.39
CA LEU A 57 -22.50 -2.04 -10.30
C LEU A 57 -22.63 -0.57 -10.73
N ARG A 58 -21.76 -0.11 -11.62
CA ARG A 58 -21.86 1.22 -12.24
C ARG A 58 -23.19 1.39 -12.95
N GLU A 59 -23.56 0.46 -13.83
CA GLU A 59 -24.81 0.50 -14.60
C GLU A 59 -26.02 0.45 -13.67
N ARG A 60 -26.01 -0.45 -12.67
CA ARG A 60 -27.08 -0.57 -11.68
C ARG A 60 -27.27 0.70 -10.85
N LEU A 61 -26.18 1.42 -10.56
CA LEU A 61 -26.21 2.63 -9.72
C LEU A 61 -26.26 3.94 -10.53
N GLY A 62 -26.14 3.89 -11.85
CA GLY A 62 -26.08 5.08 -12.72
C GLY A 62 -24.89 6.00 -12.39
N LEU A 63 -23.73 5.43 -12.05
CA LEU A 63 -22.54 6.19 -11.65
C LEU A 63 -21.60 6.42 -12.85
N PHE A 64 -20.86 7.53 -12.82
CA PHE A 64 -19.86 7.90 -13.84
C PHE A 64 -20.35 7.79 -15.30
N PRO A 65 -21.57 8.21 -15.68
CA PRO A 65 -22.08 8.05 -17.05
C PRO A 65 -21.18 8.68 -18.13
N GLU A 66 -20.34 9.64 -17.74
CA GLU A 66 -19.40 10.34 -18.59
C GLU A 66 -18.21 9.49 -19.07
N VAL A 67 -17.93 8.35 -18.42
CA VAL A 67 -16.76 7.51 -18.74
C VAL A 67 -17.14 6.38 -19.70
N GLU A 68 -16.75 6.49 -20.96
CA GLU A 68 -16.89 5.40 -21.94
C GLU A 68 -15.87 4.29 -21.67
N GLY A 69 -16.27 3.03 -21.88
CA GLY A 69 -15.39 1.88 -21.68
C GLY A 69 -15.01 1.61 -20.22
N PHE A 70 -15.75 2.10 -19.24
CA PHE A 70 -15.47 1.89 -17.80
C PHE A 70 -15.25 0.43 -17.44
N GLU A 71 -14.18 0.17 -16.68
CA GLU A 71 -13.83 -1.15 -16.16
C GLU A 71 -14.08 -1.22 -14.66
N GLU A 72 -13.48 -0.30 -13.89
CA GLU A 72 -13.58 -0.27 -12.43
C GLU A 72 -13.26 1.11 -11.85
N ALA A 73 -13.86 1.45 -10.72
CA ALA A 73 -13.49 2.58 -9.89
C ALA A 73 -13.12 2.14 -8.47
N ARG A 74 -12.06 2.75 -7.93
CA ARG A 74 -11.54 2.49 -6.58
C ARG A 74 -11.25 3.81 -5.88
N LEU A 75 -11.55 3.87 -4.59
CA LEU A 75 -11.30 5.05 -3.77
C LEU A 75 -10.15 4.77 -2.80
N PHE A 76 -9.16 5.65 -2.78
CA PHE A 76 -8.00 5.58 -1.91
C PHE A 76 -7.96 6.81 -0.99
N ARG A 77 -7.40 6.62 0.20
CA ARG A 77 -7.09 7.69 1.15
C ARG A 77 -5.58 7.84 1.18
N GLN A 78 -5.09 9.03 0.84
CA GLN A 78 -3.65 9.32 0.80
C GLN A 78 -3.14 9.98 2.09
N GLY A 79 -4.03 10.44 2.97
CA GLY A 79 -3.66 11.11 4.22
C GLY A 79 -4.86 11.59 5.02
N GLU A 80 -4.68 12.61 5.85
CA GLU A 80 -5.80 13.25 6.56
C GLU A 80 -6.63 14.09 5.58
N GLY A 81 -7.88 13.69 5.35
CA GLY A 81 -8.82 14.44 4.51
C GLY A 81 -8.55 14.40 3.00
N ALA A 82 -7.43 13.83 2.56
CA ALA A 82 -7.07 13.67 1.15
C ALA A 82 -7.47 12.28 0.63
N TYR A 83 -8.27 12.28 -0.44
CA TYR A 83 -8.74 11.07 -1.11
C TYR A 83 -8.41 11.12 -2.60
N GLU A 84 -8.32 9.96 -3.20
CA GLU A 84 -8.07 9.79 -4.62
C GLU A 84 -9.05 8.77 -5.18
N LEU A 85 -9.84 9.19 -6.17
CA LEU A 85 -10.66 8.31 -6.96
C LEU A 85 -9.90 7.89 -8.21
N VAL A 86 -9.71 6.59 -8.35
CA VAL A 86 -9.05 5.99 -9.50
C VAL A 86 -10.11 5.30 -10.35
N ILE A 87 -10.25 5.75 -11.60
CA ILE A 87 -11.17 5.15 -12.58
C ILE A 87 -10.32 4.51 -13.67
N ARG A 88 -10.60 3.24 -13.97
CA ARG A 88 -10.01 2.52 -15.10
C ARG A 88 -11.05 2.33 -16.18
N TYR A 89 -10.64 2.54 -17.42
CA TYR A 89 -11.51 2.48 -18.57
C TYR A 89 -10.72 2.07 -19.82
N ALA A 90 -11.40 1.48 -20.80
CA ALA A 90 -10.83 1.05 -22.05
C ALA A 90 -11.14 2.06 -23.16
N GLU A 91 -10.10 2.57 -23.81
CA GLU A 91 -10.22 3.47 -24.96
C GLU A 91 -9.28 3.01 -26.08
N GLY A 92 -9.80 2.85 -27.30
CA GLY A 92 -8.97 2.43 -28.45
C GLY A 92 -8.25 1.08 -28.26
N GLY A 93 -8.82 0.16 -27.49
CA GLY A 93 -8.22 -1.15 -27.18
C GLY A 93 -7.11 -1.10 -26.11
N ARG A 94 -6.96 0.01 -25.39
CA ARG A 94 -5.99 0.17 -24.30
C ARG A 94 -6.72 0.45 -22.98
N SER A 95 -6.26 -0.17 -21.90
CA SER A 95 -6.73 0.14 -20.54
C SER A 95 -6.00 1.39 -20.04
N LEU A 96 -6.76 2.44 -19.75
CA LEU A 96 -6.32 3.73 -19.24
C LEU A 96 -6.74 3.88 -17.78
N ARG A 97 -6.08 4.81 -17.08
CA ARG A 97 -6.33 5.13 -15.68
C ARG A 97 -6.45 6.64 -15.52
N GLU A 98 -7.58 7.10 -15.00
CA GLU A 98 -7.81 8.47 -14.57
C GLU A 98 -7.72 8.55 -13.05
N GLN A 99 -7.04 9.58 -12.54
CA GLN A 99 -6.90 9.86 -11.12
C GLN A 99 -7.53 11.21 -10.82
N ARG A 100 -8.50 11.23 -9.90
CA ARG A 100 -9.16 12.45 -9.43
C ARG A 100 -8.90 12.62 -7.95
N ALA A 101 -8.22 13.71 -7.58
CA ALA A 101 -8.12 14.10 -6.18
C ALA A 101 -9.49 14.55 -5.68
N LEU A 102 -9.91 14.00 -4.54
CA LEU A 102 -11.17 14.34 -3.88
C LEU A 102 -10.91 14.83 -2.46
N SER A 103 -11.64 15.86 -2.07
CA SER A 103 -11.77 16.29 -0.69
C SER A 103 -12.67 15.34 0.12
N ALA A 104 -12.61 15.45 1.45
CA ALA A 104 -13.50 14.71 2.34
C ALA A 104 -14.99 14.99 2.06
N GLU A 105 -15.33 16.24 1.72
CA GLU A 105 -16.71 16.64 1.41
C GLU A 105 -17.23 15.99 0.12
N GLU A 106 -16.38 15.91 -0.91
CA GLU A 106 -16.70 15.25 -2.18
C GLU A 106 -16.85 13.73 -2.01
N VAL A 107 -16.00 13.11 -1.19
CA VAL A 107 -16.15 11.69 -0.84
C VAL A 107 -17.45 11.43 -0.10
N GLU A 108 -17.82 12.30 0.85
CA GLU A 108 -19.11 12.18 1.53
C GLU A 108 -20.29 12.41 0.58
N ALA A 109 -20.17 13.32 -0.38
CA ALA A 109 -21.17 13.48 -1.44
C ALA A 109 -21.29 12.22 -2.32
N LEU A 110 -20.16 11.62 -2.68
CA LEU A 110 -20.11 10.37 -3.44
C LEU A 110 -20.77 9.21 -2.66
N ARG A 111 -20.44 9.06 -1.38
CA ARG A 111 -21.06 8.08 -0.47
C ARG A 111 -22.56 8.25 -0.37
N ARG A 112 -23.05 9.49 -0.28
CA ARG A 112 -24.49 9.79 -0.31
C ARG A 112 -25.13 9.38 -1.63
N ARG A 113 -24.46 9.61 -2.77
CA ARG A 113 -24.96 9.16 -4.09
C ARG A 113 -25.05 7.64 -4.16
N VAL A 114 -24.01 6.93 -3.74
CA VAL A 114 -23.98 5.46 -3.68
C VAL A 114 -25.10 4.92 -2.78
N ARG A 115 -25.27 5.52 -1.59
CA ARG A 115 -26.35 5.15 -0.65
C ARG A 115 -27.74 5.34 -1.25
N ARG A 116 -27.99 6.46 -1.91
CA ARG A 116 -29.28 6.73 -2.58
C ARG A 116 -29.54 5.75 -3.72
N ALA A 117 -28.53 5.50 -4.55
CA ALA A 117 -28.65 4.58 -5.67
C ALA A 117 -28.95 3.14 -5.20
N ARG A 118 -28.28 2.69 -4.12
CA ARG A 118 -28.50 1.37 -3.53
C ARG A 118 -29.81 1.24 -2.74
N GLY A 119 -30.25 2.33 -2.08
CA GLY A 119 -31.56 2.38 -1.42
C GLY A 119 -32.74 2.34 -2.39
N ALA A 120 -32.53 2.77 -3.64
CA ALA A 120 -33.52 2.71 -4.71
C ALA A 120 -33.51 1.37 -5.49
N GLY A 121 -32.35 0.70 -5.59
CA GLY A 121 -32.18 -0.59 -6.26
C GLY A 121 -31.63 -1.65 -5.32
N GLY A 122 -32.52 -2.45 -4.72
CA GLY A 122 -32.17 -3.44 -3.70
C GLY A 122 -31.18 -4.53 -4.15
N ALA A 123 -30.62 -5.19 -3.13
CA ALA A 123 -29.67 -6.30 -3.10
C ALA A 123 -28.17 -5.93 -3.18
N PRO A 124 -27.35 -6.35 -2.18
CA PRO A 124 -25.90 -6.21 -2.17
C PRO A 124 -25.21 -6.85 -3.38
N PRO A 125 -24.20 -6.21 -3.98
CA PRO A 125 -23.25 -6.92 -4.83
C PRO A 125 -22.45 -7.92 -3.98
N ASP A 126 -22.27 -9.12 -4.52
CA ASP A 126 -21.64 -10.26 -3.86
C ASP A 126 -20.19 -9.92 -3.46
N ARG A 127 -19.85 -10.26 -2.22
CA ARG A 127 -18.66 -9.80 -1.48
C ARG A 127 -17.39 -10.55 -1.88
N ARG A 128 -17.38 -11.27 -2.99
CA ARG A 128 -16.35 -12.25 -3.29
C ARG A 128 -15.53 -11.82 -4.51
N THR A 129 -14.23 -11.71 -4.24
CA THR A 129 -13.15 -12.02 -5.19
C THR A 129 -12.92 -11.03 -6.34
N ARG A 130 -12.41 -9.83 -6.02
CA ARG A 130 -11.46 -9.14 -6.90
C ARG A 130 -10.40 -8.32 -6.15
N LEU A 131 -10.02 -8.76 -4.95
CA LEU A 131 -8.91 -8.18 -4.21
C LEU A 131 -7.58 -8.92 -4.43
N GLU A 132 -7.51 -9.88 -5.37
CA GLU A 132 -6.40 -10.85 -5.45
C GLU A 132 -5.65 -10.92 -6.80
N ASP A 133 -5.83 -10.02 -7.76
CA ASP A 133 -5.25 -10.22 -9.11
C ASP A 133 -3.80 -9.72 -9.31
N GLY A 134 -3.18 -9.07 -8.32
CA GLY A 134 -1.83 -8.50 -8.47
C GLY A 134 -0.71 -9.15 -7.67
N ARG A 135 -1.00 -9.67 -6.47
CA ARG A 135 0.03 -10.01 -5.47
C ARG A 135 0.41 -11.49 -5.39
N TYR A 136 -0.49 -12.41 -5.72
CA TYR A 136 -0.21 -13.86 -5.59
C TYR A 136 0.59 -14.44 -6.75
N ARG A 137 0.55 -13.84 -7.94
CA ARG A 137 1.28 -14.35 -9.11
C ARG A 137 2.80 -14.25 -9.00
N PHE A 138 3.31 -13.41 -8.10
CA PHE A 138 4.74 -13.25 -7.88
C PHE A 138 5.30 -14.17 -6.79
N LEU A 139 4.51 -14.60 -5.81
CA LEU A 139 4.97 -15.51 -4.76
C LEU A 139 5.02 -16.98 -5.21
N ALA A 140 4.20 -17.38 -6.20
CA ALA A 140 4.31 -18.69 -6.83
C ALA A 140 5.60 -18.83 -7.67
N ALA A 141 6.02 -17.77 -8.34
CA ALA A 141 7.22 -17.78 -9.18
C ALA A 141 8.52 -17.84 -8.37
N THR A 142 8.58 -17.22 -7.19
CA THR A 142 9.79 -17.24 -6.36
C THR A 142 9.93 -18.47 -5.47
N THR A 143 8.85 -19.22 -5.22
CA THR A 143 8.95 -20.49 -4.46
C THR A 143 9.53 -21.61 -5.32
N LEU A 144 9.27 -21.63 -6.63
CA LEU A 144 9.86 -22.63 -7.54
C LEU A 144 11.35 -22.42 -7.81
N LEU A 145 11.85 -21.19 -7.72
CA LEU A 145 13.28 -20.89 -7.88
C LEU A 145 14.11 -21.20 -6.62
N GLY A 146 13.47 -21.29 -5.45
CA GLY A 146 14.12 -21.68 -4.19
C GLY A 146 14.26 -23.20 -3.98
N ALA A 147 13.59 -24.03 -4.80
CA ALA A 147 13.59 -25.49 -4.64
C ALA A 147 14.70 -26.21 -5.43
N THR A 148 15.40 -25.51 -6.32
CA THR A 148 16.46 -26.13 -7.15
C THR A 148 17.87 -26.01 -6.55
N GLU A 149 18.06 -25.26 -5.46
CA GLU A 149 19.38 -25.12 -4.80
C GLU A 149 19.52 -25.95 -3.50
N GLY A 150 18.51 -26.75 -3.14
CA GLY A 150 18.44 -27.48 -1.86
C GLY A 150 18.72 -28.98 -1.88
N THR A 151 19.09 -29.59 -3.01
CA THR A 151 19.35 -31.05 -3.08
C THR A 151 20.68 -31.37 -3.76
N LEU A 152 21.77 -31.02 -3.08
CA LEU A 152 23.11 -31.53 -3.41
C LEU A 152 23.88 -31.95 -2.13
N PHE A 153 23.22 -32.59 -1.17
CA PHE A 153 23.89 -33.36 -0.11
C PHE A 153 23.01 -34.52 0.37
N ALA A 154 22.94 -35.59 -0.43
CA ALA A 154 22.76 -36.95 0.07
C ALA A 154 22.98 -37.93 -1.09
N VAL A 155 24.10 -38.65 -1.03
CA VAL A 155 24.39 -40.00 -1.59
C VAL A 155 25.82 -40.00 -2.13
N ALA A 156 26.75 -40.36 -1.26
CA ALA A 156 27.86 -41.30 -1.49
C ALA A 156 28.47 -41.64 -0.11
#